data_AF-A0A971K7N8-F1
#
_entry.id   AF-A0A971K7N8-F1
#
_cell.length_a   1.000
_cell.length_b   1.000
_cell.length_c   1.000
_cell.angle_alpha   90.00
_cell.angle_beta   90.00
_cell.angle_gamma   90.00
#
_symmetry.space_group_name_H-M   'P 1'
#
loop_
_entity.id
_entity.type
_entity.pdbx_description
1 polymer ?
#
loop_
_entity_poly.entity_id
_entity_poly.type
_entity_poly.pdbx_seq_one_letter_code
_entity_poly.pdbx_strand_id
1 'polypeptide(L)'
;MNNTGKKYYVEPVEIEIYLKKAGIVRTIIKDLRIELVEVVPPHEKSREIFELFKSMDEPIDLMEVQNHFPQYIRNIYESYYKNMELYEKLSMHFKSGLAGINDSWRSSLYFTELLIKYEPTVAATEILGNFNTYNLNYIINRLNTLGEKFLIEDSTVAYLIKRKREAYKDAPPDREFDKLVELWEYNVRGDKD
;
A
#
# COMPACT_ATOMS: atom_id res chain seq x y z
N MET A 1 -13.75 -20.04 -5.68
CA MET A 1 -14.63 -19.32 -4.72
C MET A 1 -14.19 -17.86 -4.73
N ASN A 2 -14.88 -17.01 -5.52
CA ASN A 2 -14.50 -15.62 -5.71
C ASN A 2 -15.10 -14.78 -4.58
N ASN A 3 -14.32 -14.53 -3.54
CA ASN A 3 -14.69 -13.57 -2.50
C ASN A 3 -14.42 -12.16 -3.05
N THR A 4 -15.28 -11.67 -3.94
CA THR A 4 -15.22 -10.32 -4.54
C THR A 4 -15.70 -9.25 -3.57
N GLY A 5 -15.18 -9.29 -2.35
CA GLY A 5 -15.34 -8.20 -1.38
C GLY A 5 -14.26 -7.17 -1.63
N LYS A 6 -14.65 -5.89 -1.77
CA LYS A 6 -13.70 -4.77 -1.76
C LYS A 6 -12.80 -4.86 -0.52
N LYS A 7 -11.50 -4.64 -0.72
CA LYS A 7 -10.50 -4.64 0.35
C LYS A 7 -10.20 -3.21 0.77
N TYR A 8 -9.90 -3.01 2.05
CA TYR A 8 -9.71 -1.68 2.62
C TYR A 8 -8.49 -1.65 3.54
N TYR A 9 -7.78 -0.53 3.52
CA TYR A 9 -7.06 -0.04 4.69
C TYR A 9 -8.02 0.78 5.56
N VAL A 10 -7.87 0.71 6.88
CA VAL A 10 -8.73 1.44 7.82
C VAL A 10 -7.85 2.37 8.65
N GLU A 11 -8.02 3.66 8.43
CA GLU A 11 -7.30 4.70 9.17
C GLU A 11 -8.19 5.26 10.29
N PRO A 12 -7.72 5.29 11.55
CA PRO A 12 -8.47 5.94 12.63
C PRO A 12 -8.38 7.47 12.50
N VAL A 13 -9.53 8.15 12.48
CA VAL A 13 -9.64 9.61 12.44
C VAL A 13 -10.19 10.10 13.77
N GLU A 14 -9.39 10.88 14.49
CA GLU A 14 -9.80 11.52 15.73
C GLU A 14 -10.62 12.78 15.46
N ILE A 15 -11.73 12.96 16.19
CA ILE A 15 -12.65 14.07 16.05
C ILE A 15 -12.92 14.66 17.43
N GLU A 16 -12.48 15.89 17.65
CA GLU A 16 -12.80 16.65 18.85
C GLU A 16 -14.15 17.36 18.73
N ILE A 17 -15.03 17.11 19.69
CA ILE A 17 -16.37 17.70 19.74
C ILE A 17 -16.51 18.53 21.00
N TYR A 18 -16.73 19.84 20.83
CA TYR A 18 -17.02 20.74 21.93
C TYR A 18 -18.52 20.75 22.28
N LEU A 19 -18.85 20.22 23.45
CA LEU A 19 -20.21 20.21 23.98
C LEU A 19 -20.47 21.48 24.78
N LYS A 20 -20.84 22.56 24.09
CA LYS A 20 -21.09 23.91 24.66
C LYS A 20 -21.93 23.92 25.95
N LYS A 21 -22.99 23.10 26.02
CA LYS A 21 -23.89 23.05 27.19
C LYS A 21 -23.25 22.43 28.44
N ALA A 22 -22.24 21.58 28.26
CA ALA A 22 -21.56 20.89 29.35
C ALA A 22 -20.16 21.48 29.62
N GLY A 23 -19.64 22.32 28.73
CA GLY A 23 -18.26 22.83 28.81
C GLY A 23 -17.19 21.76 28.63
N ILE A 24 -17.54 20.61 28.03
CA ILE A 24 -16.66 19.43 27.90
C ILE A 24 -16.26 19.23 26.43
N VAL A 25 -14.97 18.96 26.20
CA VAL A 25 -14.46 18.42 24.92
C VAL A 25 -14.51 16.89 25.00
N ARG A 26 -15.01 16.25 23.94
CA ARG A 26 -14.95 14.78 23.79
C ARG A 26 -14.24 14.42 22.49
N THR A 27 -13.36 13.43 22.55
CA THR A 27 -12.75 12.83 21.37
C THR A 27 -13.55 11.60 20.94
N ILE A 28 -13.88 11.53 19.66
CA ILE A 28 -14.50 10.37 19.02
C ILE A 28 -13.56 9.88 17.93
N ILE A 29 -13.36 8.57 17.84
CA ILE A 29 -12.59 7.95 16.76
C ILE A 29 -13.57 7.44 15.71
N LYS A 30 -13.31 7.74 14.43
CA LYS A 30 -14.05 7.26 13.28
C LYS A 30 -13.13 6.55 12.31
N ASP A 31 -13.62 5.47 11.71
CA ASP A 31 -12.86 4.65 10.78
C ASP A 31 -12.96 5.22 9.35
N LEU A 32 -11.86 5.76 8.84
CA LEU A 32 -11.72 6.12 7.43
C LEU A 32 -11.34 4.87 6.63
N ARG A 33 -12.31 4.30 5.90
CA ARG A 33 -12.11 3.12 5.06
C ARG A 33 -11.63 3.52 3.66
N ILE A 34 -10.37 3.23 3.36
CA ILE A 34 -9.75 3.54 2.07
C ILE A 34 -9.66 2.26 1.25
N GLU A 35 -10.30 2.24 0.08
CA GLU A 35 -10.32 1.08 -0.80
C GLU A 35 -8.93 0.80 -1.39
N LEU A 36 -8.48 -0.45 -1.32
CA LEU A 36 -7.25 -0.93 -1.96
C LEU A 36 -7.50 -1.16 -3.44
N VAL A 37 -7.42 -0.09 -4.24
CA VAL A 37 -7.64 -0.14 -5.69
C VAL A 37 -6.60 -1.04 -6.34
N GLU A 38 -7.04 -2.06 -7.08
CA GLU A 38 -6.16 -2.96 -7.83
C GLU A 38 -5.25 -2.19 -8.78
N VAL A 39 -4.02 -2.68 -8.94
CA VAL A 39 -3.04 -2.09 -9.86
C VAL A 39 -3.22 -2.73 -11.22
N VAL A 40 -3.45 -1.90 -12.24
CA VAL A 40 -3.48 -2.34 -13.64
C VAL A 40 -2.06 -2.25 -14.21
N PRO A 41 -1.45 -3.36 -14.64
CA PRO A 41 -0.12 -3.33 -15.25
C PRO A 41 -0.16 -2.56 -16.59
N PRO A 42 0.73 -1.58 -16.80
CA PRO A 42 0.64 -0.67 -17.94
C PRO A 42 1.04 -1.29 -19.29
N HIS A 43 1.73 -2.43 -19.31
CA HIS A 43 2.20 -3.06 -20.55
C HIS A 43 2.30 -4.60 -20.40
N GLU A 44 2.56 -5.30 -21.51
CA GLU A 44 2.56 -6.77 -21.57
C GLU A 44 3.58 -7.40 -20.61
N LYS A 45 4.82 -6.90 -20.59
CA LYS A 45 5.87 -7.42 -19.69
C LYS A 45 5.48 -7.35 -18.20
N SER A 46 4.88 -6.24 -17.77
CA SER A 46 4.45 -6.10 -16.37
C SER A 46 3.23 -6.96 -16.09
N ARG A 47 2.37 -7.21 -17.08
CA ARG A 47 1.24 -8.12 -16.94
C ARG A 47 1.69 -9.55 -16.68
N GLU A 48 2.67 -10.06 -17.44
CA GLU A 48 3.21 -11.40 -17.23
C GLU A 48 3.76 -11.59 -15.81
N ILE A 49 4.50 -10.59 -15.31
CA ILE A 49 5.02 -10.59 -13.93
C ILE A 49 3.85 -10.60 -12.94
N PHE A 50 2.90 -9.69 -13.08
CA PHE A 50 1.75 -9.59 -12.18
C PHE A 50 0.92 -10.88 -12.16
N GLU A 51 0.67 -11.48 -13.31
CA GLU A 51 -0.09 -12.73 -13.43
C GLU A 51 0.63 -13.89 -12.75
N LEU A 52 1.95 -14.01 -12.92
CA LEU A 52 2.74 -15.02 -12.23
C LEU A 52 2.61 -14.90 -10.71
N PHE A 53 2.95 -13.75 -10.14
CA PHE A 53 2.92 -13.55 -8.68
C PHE A 53 1.50 -13.63 -8.10
N LYS A 54 0.49 -13.15 -8.84
CA LYS A 54 -0.91 -13.32 -8.45
C LYS A 54 -1.34 -14.79 -8.45
N SER A 55 -0.85 -15.60 -9.40
CA SER A 55 -1.14 -17.03 -9.46
C SER A 55 -0.52 -17.83 -8.31
N MET A 56 0.60 -17.35 -7.77
CA MET A 56 1.26 -17.93 -6.60
C MET A 56 0.69 -17.41 -5.27
N ASP A 57 -0.22 -16.42 -5.30
CA ASP A 57 -0.67 -15.66 -4.13
C ASP A 57 0.52 -15.04 -3.36
N GLU A 58 1.42 -14.39 -4.09
CA GLU A 58 2.66 -13.81 -3.56
C GLU A 58 2.82 -12.31 -3.88
N PRO A 59 3.59 -11.56 -3.07
CA PRO A 59 4.03 -10.22 -3.45
C PRO A 59 5.05 -10.32 -4.60
N ILE A 60 5.13 -9.28 -5.43
CA ILE A 60 6.14 -9.18 -6.49
C ILE A 60 7.49 -8.85 -5.84
N ASP A 61 8.29 -9.88 -5.64
CA ASP A 61 9.66 -9.78 -5.12
C ASP A 61 10.65 -9.56 -6.27
N LEU A 62 11.42 -8.47 -6.21
CA LEU A 62 12.41 -8.11 -7.24
C LEU A 62 13.48 -9.20 -7.41
N MET A 63 13.82 -9.93 -6.35
CA MET A 63 14.80 -11.02 -6.42
C MET A 63 14.20 -12.21 -7.19
N GLU A 64 12.94 -12.55 -6.92
CA GLU A 64 12.26 -13.64 -7.61
C GLU A 64 11.87 -13.29 -9.05
N VAL A 65 11.56 -12.01 -9.33
CA VAL A 65 11.39 -11.54 -10.71
C VAL A 65 12.65 -11.80 -11.52
N GLN A 66 13.84 -11.55 -10.95
CA GLN A 66 15.11 -11.82 -11.63
C GLN A 66 15.36 -13.32 -11.86
N ASN A 67 14.89 -14.18 -10.96
CA ASN A 67 14.97 -15.64 -11.12
C ASN A 67 14.03 -16.16 -12.21
N HIS A 68 12.79 -15.67 -12.24
CA HIS A 68 11.76 -16.10 -13.20
C HIS A 68 11.91 -15.44 -14.58
N PHE A 69 12.45 -14.23 -14.63
CA PHE A 69 12.66 -13.46 -15.85
C PHE A 69 14.12 -12.98 -15.98
N PRO A 70 15.08 -13.89 -16.20
CA PRO A 70 16.51 -13.54 -16.25
C PRO A 70 16.86 -12.48 -17.29
N GLN A 71 16.07 -12.36 -18.36
CA GLN A 71 16.22 -11.33 -19.39
C GLN A 71 16.10 -9.89 -18.86
N TYR A 72 15.50 -9.69 -17.68
CA TYR A 72 15.33 -8.38 -17.06
C TYR A 72 16.39 -8.03 -16.01
N ILE A 73 17.28 -8.97 -15.64
CA ILE A 73 18.28 -8.80 -14.58
C ILE A 73 19.07 -7.50 -14.75
N ARG A 74 19.62 -7.25 -15.93
CA ARG A 74 20.45 -6.07 -16.18
C ARG A 74 19.67 -4.77 -15.96
N ASN A 75 18.49 -4.65 -16.58
CA ASN A 75 17.65 -3.46 -16.49
C ASN A 75 17.16 -3.20 -15.05
N ILE A 76 16.82 -4.26 -14.33
CA ILE A 76 16.43 -4.21 -12.92
C ILE A 76 17.61 -3.75 -12.07
N TYR A 77 18.78 -4.39 -12.20
CA TYR A 77 19.96 -4.04 -11.43
C TYR A 77 20.37 -2.58 -11.66
N GLU A 78 20.46 -2.14 -12.92
CA GLU A 78 20.81 -0.75 -13.26
C GLU A 78 19.81 0.27 -12.68
N SER A 79 18.52 -0.09 -12.60
CA SER A 79 17.47 0.79 -12.06
C SER A 79 17.45 0.86 -10.53
N TYR A 80 17.83 -0.23 -9.86
CA TYR A 80 17.67 -0.38 -8.41
C TYR A 80 18.98 -0.48 -7.63
N TYR A 81 20.15 -0.37 -8.28
CA TYR A 81 21.45 -0.62 -7.65
C TYR A 81 21.67 0.13 -6.33
N LYS A 82 21.18 1.38 -6.21
CA LYS A 82 21.33 2.21 -4.99
C LYS A 82 20.57 1.65 -3.79
N ASN A 83 19.47 0.94 -4.05
CA ASN A 83 18.53 0.45 -3.05
C ASN A 83 18.48 -1.09 -3.03
N MET A 84 19.42 -1.77 -3.71
CA MET A 84 19.35 -3.22 -3.89
C MET A 84 19.36 -3.98 -2.56
N GLU A 85 20.20 -3.56 -1.61
CA GLU A 85 20.23 -4.14 -0.26
C GLU A 85 18.88 -4.03 0.47
N LEU A 86 18.10 -2.97 0.22
CA LEU A 86 16.78 -2.81 0.80
C LEU A 86 15.78 -3.78 0.15
N TYR A 87 15.88 -4.00 -1.16
CA TYR A 87 15.08 -5.01 -1.86
C TYR A 87 15.45 -6.44 -1.45
N GLU A 88 16.72 -6.73 -1.19
CA GLU A 88 17.15 -8.03 -0.64
C GLU A 88 16.57 -8.27 0.75
N LYS A 89 16.61 -7.25 1.64
CA LYS A 89 15.96 -7.33 2.95
C LYS A 89 14.45 -7.53 2.84
N LEU A 90 13.79 -6.80 1.93
CA LEU A 90 12.37 -6.97 1.67
C LEU A 90 12.07 -8.40 1.18
N SER A 91 12.89 -8.94 0.27
CA SER A 91 12.79 -10.33 -0.20
C SER A 91 12.88 -11.33 0.96
N MET A 92 13.84 -11.15 1.88
CA MET A 92 13.94 -11.99 3.08
C MET A 92 12.69 -11.94 3.95
N HIS A 93 12.10 -10.76 4.12
CA HIS A 93 10.86 -10.60 4.90
C HIS A 93 9.65 -11.19 4.20
N PHE A 94 9.55 -11.09 2.88
CA PHE A 94 8.52 -11.78 2.10
C PHE A 94 8.62 -13.30 2.26
N LYS A 95 9.81 -13.87 2.07
CA LYS A 95 10.04 -15.31 2.25
C LYS A 95 9.69 -15.79 3.66
N SER A 96 10.08 -15.02 4.67
CA SER A 96 9.76 -15.32 6.07
C SER A 96 8.26 -15.24 6.35
N GLY A 97 7.58 -14.22 5.81
CA GLY A 97 6.13 -14.05 5.93
C GLY A 97 5.35 -15.17 5.23
N LEU A 98 5.79 -15.58 4.03
CA LEU A 98 5.23 -16.72 3.29
C LEU A 98 5.46 -18.05 4.02
N ALA A 99 6.58 -18.20 4.72
CA ALA A 99 6.87 -19.34 5.59
C ALA A 99 6.09 -19.34 6.93
N GLY A 100 5.24 -18.34 7.16
CA GLY A 100 4.35 -18.26 8.34
C GLY A 100 4.87 -17.41 9.50
N ILE A 101 5.96 -16.67 9.33
CA ILE A 101 6.46 -15.76 10.36
C ILE A 101 5.72 -14.41 10.24
N ASN A 102 4.58 -14.30 10.95
CA ASN A 102 3.65 -13.18 10.81
C ASN A 102 4.28 -11.79 11.00
N ASP A 103 5.20 -11.64 11.97
CA ASP A 103 5.88 -10.36 12.23
C ASP A 103 6.64 -9.82 11.00
N SER A 104 7.08 -10.71 10.11
CA SER A 104 7.78 -10.33 8.88
C SER A 104 6.91 -9.51 7.93
N TRP A 105 5.58 -9.61 8.01
CA TRP A 105 4.68 -8.79 7.20
C TRP A 105 4.73 -7.32 7.60
N ARG A 106 4.92 -7.00 8.88
CA ARG A 106 5.09 -5.60 9.33
C ARG A 106 6.43 -5.03 8.86
N SER A 107 7.51 -5.82 8.90
CA SER A 107 8.79 -5.43 8.32
C SER A 107 8.68 -5.23 6.81
N SER A 108 7.96 -6.12 6.12
CA SER A 108 7.70 -5.99 4.67
C SER A 108 6.92 -4.71 4.35
N LEU A 109 5.92 -4.37 5.16
CA LEU A 109 5.16 -3.12 5.04
C LEU A 109 6.08 -1.90 5.13
N TYR A 110 6.89 -1.83 6.20
CA TYR A 110 7.85 -0.74 6.41
C TYR A 110 8.80 -0.56 5.23
N PHE A 111 9.43 -1.65 4.75
CA PHE A 111 10.33 -1.56 3.60
C PHE A 111 9.61 -1.18 2.31
N THR A 112 8.37 -1.64 2.11
CA THR A 112 7.56 -1.27 0.95
C THR A 112 7.23 0.24 0.97
N GLU A 113 6.87 0.79 2.13
CA GLU A 113 6.63 2.24 2.30
C GLU A 113 7.89 3.09 2.11
N LEU A 114 9.05 2.56 2.51
CA LEU A 114 10.32 3.22 2.24
C LEU A 114 10.65 3.19 0.74
N LEU A 115 10.50 2.03 0.10
CA LEU A 115 10.93 1.81 -1.28
C LEU A 115 10.01 2.49 -2.31
N ILE A 116 8.71 2.60 -2.03
CA ILE A 116 7.75 3.27 -2.93
C ILE A 116 8.09 4.76 -3.14
N LYS A 117 8.81 5.39 -2.20
CA LYS A 117 9.26 6.79 -2.29
C LYS A 117 10.31 7.03 -3.38
N TYR A 118 10.96 5.96 -3.85
CA TYR A 118 11.96 6.01 -4.91
C TYR A 118 11.41 5.64 -6.30
N GLU A 119 10.09 5.44 -6.39
CA GLU A 119 9.41 5.15 -7.66
C GLU A 119 8.88 6.43 -8.34
N PRO A 120 8.69 6.42 -9.67
CA PRO A 120 8.99 5.33 -10.59
C PRO A 120 10.48 5.29 -11.02
N THR A 121 11.04 4.08 -11.15
CA THR A 121 12.30 3.87 -11.87
C THR A 121 12.09 3.58 -13.37
N VAL A 122 13.18 3.51 -14.14
CA VAL A 122 13.14 3.08 -15.55
C VAL A 122 12.58 1.65 -15.64
N ALA A 123 13.10 0.72 -14.85
CA ALA A 123 12.57 -0.65 -14.81
C ALA A 123 11.09 -0.69 -14.39
N ALA A 124 10.64 0.15 -13.44
CA ALA A 124 9.22 0.22 -13.09
C ALA A 124 8.34 0.69 -14.26
N THR A 125 8.83 1.64 -15.05
CA THR A 125 8.05 2.19 -16.17
C THR A 125 8.01 1.25 -17.37
N GLU A 126 9.09 0.49 -17.61
CA GLU A 126 9.26 -0.31 -18.84
C GLU A 126 9.03 -1.82 -18.66
N ILE A 127 9.14 -2.33 -17.42
CA ILE A 127 9.20 -3.77 -17.14
C ILE A 127 8.28 -4.16 -15.98
N LEU A 128 8.42 -3.54 -14.81
CA LEU A 128 7.78 -4.02 -13.58
C LEU A 128 6.38 -3.46 -13.38
N GLY A 129 6.03 -2.33 -14.00
CA GLY A 129 4.82 -1.59 -13.65
C GLY A 129 4.85 -1.06 -12.21
N ASN A 130 3.69 -0.70 -11.68
CA ASN A 130 3.56 -0.20 -10.31
C ASN A 130 3.48 -1.34 -9.28
N PHE A 131 4.51 -2.20 -9.26
CA PHE A 131 4.56 -3.39 -8.41
C PHE A 131 4.62 -3.06 -6.92
N ASN A 132 5.25 -1.95 -6.51
CA ASN A 132 5.28 -1.53 -5.10
C ASN A 132 3.87 -1.24 -4.56
N THR A 133 2.95 -0.70 -5.37
CA THR A 133 1.56 -0.56 -4.91
C THR A 133 0.81 -1.89 -4.87
N TYR A 134 1.12 -2.81 -5.78
CA TYR A 134 0.58 -4.17 -5.71
C TYR A 134 1.02 -4.83 -4.40
N ASN A 135 2.30 -4.73 -4.06
CA ASN A 135 2.87 -5.24 -2.82
C ASN A 135 2.24 -4.58 -1.60
N LEU A 136 2.05 -3.25 -1.60
CA LEU A 136 1.37 -2.54 -0.52
C LEU A 136 -0.04 -3.10 -0.28
N ASN A 137 -0.85 -3.21 -1.35
CA ASN A 137 -2.20 -3.78 -1.26
C ASN A 137 -2.17 -5.23 -0.74
N TYR A 138 -1.24 -6.04 -1.25
CA TYR A 138 -1.06 -7.42 -0.85
C TYR A 138 -0.76 -7.51 0.66
N ILE A 139 0.25 -6.78 1.14
CA ILE A 139 0.69 -6.80 2.55
C ILE A 139 -0.43 -6.32 3.49
N ILE A 140 -1.11 -5.22 3.15
CA ILE A 140 -2.25 -4.71 3.93
C ILE A 140 -3.34 -5.79 4.02
N ASN A 141 -3.68 -6.45 2.89
CA ASN A 141 -4.68 -7.51 2.90
C ASN A 141 -4.21 -8.75 3.69
N ARG A 142 -2.92 -9.10 3.66
CA ARG A 142 -2.34 -10.17 4.49
C ARG A 142 -2.45 -9.84 5.97
N LEU A 143 -2.02 -8.66 6.40
CA LEU A 143 -2.10 -8.21 7.79
C LEU A 143 -3.56 -8.17 8.29
N ASN A 144 -4.48 -7.65 7.47
CA ASN A 144 -5.91 -7.67 7.76
C ASN A 144 -6.45 -9.09 7.96
N THR A 145 -6.04 -10.04 7.10
CA THR A 145 -6.48 -11.44 7.17
C THR A 145 -5.95 -12.14 8.42
N LEU A 146 -4.74 -11.76 8.87
CA LEU A 146 -4.14 -12.25 10.11
C LEU A 146 -4.75 -11.60 11.37
N GLY A 147 -5.58 -10.56 11.22
CA GLY A 147 -6.11 -9.79 12.35
C GLY A 147 -5.05 -8.94 13.06
N GLU A 148 -3.93 -8.67 12.37
CA GLU A 148 -2.84 -7.88 12.91
C GLU A 148 -3.22 -6.39 12.96
N LYS A 149 -2.85 -5.71 14.05
CA LYS A 149 -2.93 -4.26 14.13
C LYS A 149 -1.67 -3.65 13.51
N PHE A 150 -1.87 -2.66 12.65
CA PHE A 150 -0.80 -1.90 12.01
C PHE A 150 -1.32 -0.52 11.61
N LEU A 151 -0.39 0.41 11.44
CA LEU A 151 -0.62 1.71 10.83
C LEU A 151 0.36 1.86 9.67
N ILE A 152 0.00 2.68 8.69
CA ILE A 152 0.90 3.10 7.61
C ILE A 152 1.24 4.58 7.79
N GLU A 153 2.30 5.05 7.16
CA GLU A 153 2.68 6.46 7.22
C GLU A 153 1.59 7.36 6.63
N ASP A 154 1.45 8.58 7.15
CA ASP A 154 0.51 9.59 6.62
C ASP A 154 0.69 9.81 5.11
N SER A 155 1.95 9.75 4.64
CA SER A 155 2.27 9.87 3.21
C SER A 155 1.67 8.73 2.38
N THR A 156 1.66 7.51 2.94
CA THR A 156 1.04 6.32 2.35
C THR A 156 -0.49 6.37 2.44
N VAL A 157 -1.06 6.88 3.54
CA VAL A 157 -2.50 7.14 3.66
C VAL A 157 -2.95 8.11 2.56
N ALA A 158 -2.27 9.25 2.42
CA ALA A 158 -2.53 10.24 1.37
C ALA A 158 -2.43 9.63 -0.03
N TYR A 159 -1.41 8.77 -0.25
CA TYR A 159 -1.24 8.05 -1.50
C TYR A 159 -2.44 7.15 -1.83
N LEU A 160 -2.92 6.35 -0.87
CA LEU A 160 -4.10 5.48 -1.07
C LEU A 160 -5.38 6.29 -1.30
N ILE A 161 -5.59 7.39 -0.59
CA ILE A 161 -6.72 8.31 -0.81
C ILE A 161 -6.70 8.85 -2.23
N LYS A 162 -5.53 9.32 -2.70
CA LYS A 162 -5.36 9.82 -4.08
C LYS A 162 -5.71 8.74 -5.10
N ARG A 163 -5.22 7.52 -4.95
CA ARG A 163 -5.54 6.39 -5.83
C ARG A 163 -7.04 6.09 -5.86
N LYS A 164 -7.70 6.07 -4.70
CA LYS A 164 -9.16 5.90 -4.63
C LYS A 164 -9.86 7.02 -5.40
N ARG A 165 -9.49 8.29 -5.19
CA ARG A 165 -10.09 9.42 -5.92
C ARG A 165 -9.92 9.29 -7.44
N GLU A 166 -8.73 8.90 -7.90
CA GLU A 166 -8.46 8.69 -9.32
C GLU A 166 -9.31 7.56 -9.92
N ALA A 167 -9.48 6.45 -9.21
CA ALA A 167 -10.29 5.32 -9.65
C ALA A 167 -11.80 5.63 -9.73
N TYR A 168 -12.27 6.56 -8.90
CA TYR A 168 -13.68 6.94 -8.79
C TYR A 168 -13.96 8.37 -9.29
N LYS A 169 -13.06 8.97 -10.08
CA LYS A 169 -13.16 10.37 -10.54
C LYS A 169 -14.46 10.67 -11.32
N ASP A 170 -15.00 9.67 -12.00
CA ASP A 170 -16.21 9.76 -12.82
C ASP A 170 -17.47 9.26 -12.08
N ALA A 171 -17.33 8.86 -10.81
CA ALA A 171 -18.42 8.38 -9.97
C ALA A 171 -19.05 9.50 -9.14
N PRO A 172 -20.28 9.32 -8.61
CA PRO A 172 -20.87 10.27 -7.67
C PRO A 172 -19.99 10.49 -6.43
N PRO A 173 -19.91 11.72 -5.89
CA PRO A 173 -19.10 12.00 -4.71
C PRO A 173 -19.52 11.19 -3.47
N ASP A 174 -18.53 10.64 -2.77
CA ASP A 174 -18.68 9.96 -1.48
C ASP A 174 -18.49 10.97 -0.35
N ARG A 175 -19.58 11.69 -0.02
CA ARG A 175 -19.54 12.80 0.95
C ARG A 175 -19.07 12.41 2.35
N GLU A 176 -19.34 11.18 2.79
CA GLU A 176 -18.90 10.71 4.10
C GLU A 176 -17.40 10.49 4.10
N PHE A 177 -16.88 9.81 3.07
CA PHE A 177 -15.45 9.63 2.89
C PHE A 177 -14.72 10.97 2.78
N ASP A 178 -15.19 11.88 1.94
CA ASP A 178 -14.55 13.19 1.74
C ASP A 178 -14.49 14.00 3.03
N LYS A 179 -15.54 13.95 3.86
CA LYS A 179 -15.56 14.61 5.16
C LYS A 179 -14.56 14.00 6.15
N LEU A 180 -14.43 12.67 6.17
CA LEU A 180 -13.44 12.00 7.03
C LEU A 180 -12.01 12.28 6.55
N VAL A 181 -11.78 12.35 5.23
CA VAL A 181 -10.48 12.75 4.67
C VAL A 181 -10.14 14.18 5.07
N GLU A 182 -11.09 15.12 4.99
CA GLU A 182 -10.87 16.52 5.41
C GLU A 182 -10.46 16.62 6.88
N LEU A 183 -11.13 15.89 7.77
CA LEU A 183 -10.80 15.84 9.20
C LEU A 183 -9.43 15.20 9.44
N TRP A 184 -9.12 14.11 8.75
CA TRP A 184 -7.80 13.47 8.81
C TRP A 184 -6.69 14.43 8.34
N GLU A 185 -6.88 15.12 7.22
CA GLU A 185 -5.93 16.11 6.70
C GLU A 185 -5.72 17.27 7.68
N TYR A 186 -6.78 17.69 8.39
CA TYR A 186 -6.68 18.71 9.44
C TYR A 186 -5.79 18.24 10.60
N ASN A 187 -5.99 17.02 11.10
CA ASN A 187 -5.20 16.47 12.21
C ASN A 187 -3.71 16.37 11.84
N VAL A 188 -3.40 15.77 10.69
CA VAL A 188 -2.01 15.57 10.21
C VAL A 188 -1.28 16.91 9.96
N ARG A 189 -2.02 17.98 9.62
CA ARG A 189 -1.44 19.32 9.43
C ARG A 189 -1.33 20.11 10.73
N GLY A 190 -2.30 19.96 11.63
CA GLY A 190 -2.32 20.63 12.94
C GLY A 190 -1.20 20.17 13.88
N ASP A 191 -0.71 18.94 13.71
CA ASP A 191 0.43 18.39 14.47
C ASP A 191 1.81 18.97 14.05
N LYS A 192 1.86 19.88 13.07
CA LYS A 192 3.12 20.47 12.54
C LYS A 192 3.39 21.90 12.98
N ASP A 193 2.56 22.47 13.85
CA ASP A 193 2.73 23.78 14.49
C ASP A 193 3.09 23.65 15.99
#